data_AF-A0AA42RXR2-F1
#
_entry.id   AF-A0AA42RXR2-F1
#
_cell.length_a   1.000
_cell.length_b   1.000
_cell.length_c   1.000
_cell.angle_alpha   90.00
_cell.angle_beta   90.00
_cell.angle_gamma   90.00
#
_symmetry.space_group_name_H-M   'P 1'
#
loop_
_entity.id
_entity.type
_entity.pdbx_description
1 polymer ?
#
loop_
_entity_poly.entity_id
_entity_poly.type
_entity_poly.pdbx_seq_one_letter_code
_entity_poly.pdbx_strand_id
1 'polypeptide(L)'
;MNKKIVPDPPLPNTTTHPFGRCDAGHPPLFTVNPNIEAHDALVHVALYLRCAYDTGIKALDHLRDEGRGMYWSSLHSLEMAEGLVEAMLDGLESAPALKKPAG
;
A
#
# COMPACT_ATOMS: atom_id res chain seq x y z
N MET A 1 2.26 -15.06 31.69
CA MET A 1 1.89 -14.52 30.37
C MET A 1 0.51 -13.87 30.51
N ASN A 2 0.46 -12.54 30.57
CA ASN A 2 -0.80 -11.82 30.77
C ASN A 2 -1.67 -11.98 29.53
N LYS A 3 -2.82 -12.66 29.66
CA LYS A 3 -3.89 -12.57 28.68
C LYS A 3 -4.39 -11.13 28.68
N LYS A 4 -4.07 -10.35 27.66
CA LYS A 4 -4.75 -9.07 27.42
C LYS A 4 -6.25 -9.38 27.37
N ILE A 5 -7.02 -8.77 28.27
CA ILE A 5 -8.48 -8.93 28.39
C ILE A 5 -9.19 -8.29 27.18
N VAL A 6 -8.53 -7.33 26.54
CA VAL A 6 -9.07 -6.55 25.43
C VAL A 6 -8.35 -6.97 24.15
N PRO A 7 -9.07 -7.42 23.10
CA PRO A 7 -8.49 -7.62 21.78
C PRO A 7 -7.86 -6.32 21.28
N ASP A 8 -6.74 -6.41 20.57
CA ASP A 8 -6.15 -5.22 19.96
C ASP A 8 -7.17 -4.61 18.97
N PRO A 9 -7.30 -3.27 18.92
CA PRO A 9 -8.26 -2.62 18.06
C PRO A 9 -7.95 -2.93 16.59
N PRO A 10 -8.98 -3.06 15.74
CA PRO A 10 -8.78 -3.27 14.32
C PRO A 10 -7.98 -2.10 13.71
N LEU A 11 -7.29 -2.35 12.61
CA LEU A 11 -6.67 -1.29 11.84
C LEU A 11 -7.73 -0.25 11.42
N PRO A 12 -7.37 1.05 11.42
CA PRO A 12 -8.30 2.08 10.99
C PRO A 12 -8.59 1.97 9.49
N ASN A 13 -9.84 2.25 9.11
CA ASN A 13 -10.22 2.41 7.70
C ASN A 13 -9.60 3.68 7.10
N THR A 14 -9.61 3.77 5.77
CA THR A 14 -9.20 4.99 5.06
C THR A 14 -10.02 6.20 5.49
N THR A 15 -9.43 7.37 5.34
CA THR A 15 -10.11 8.67 5.52
C THR A 15 -10.08 9.45 4.22
N THR A 16 -10.96 10.44 4.11
CA THR A 16 -10.98 11.36 2.97
C THR A 16 -9.64 12.07 2.88
N HIS A 17 -8.87 11.77 1.84
CA HIS A 17 -7.54 12.33 1.63
C HIS A 17 -7.35 12.80 0.19
N PRO A 18 -7.40 14.12 -0.08
CA PRO A 18 -7.13 14.66 -1.41
C PRO A 18 -5.67 14.41 -1.82
N PHE A 19 -5.45 14.04 -3.10
CA PHE A 19 -4.11 13.80 -3.61
C PHE A 19 -3.95 14.23 -5.07
N GLY A 20 -2.69 14.37 -5.49
CA GLY A 20 -2.29 14.81 -6.82
C GLY A 20 -1.05 15.70 -6.74
N ARG A 21 -0.27 15.75 -7.82
CA ARG A 21 0.91 16.64 -7.93
C ARG A 21 0.67 17.85 -8.85
N CYS A 22 -0.57 18.03 -9.33
CA CYS A 22 -0.92 19.16 -10.18
C CYS A 22 -1.00 20.43 -9.34
N ASP A 23 -0.19 21.43 -9.67
CA ASP A 23 -0.12 22.72 -8.99
C ASP A 23 -0.70 23.87 -9.85
N ALA A 24 -1.71 23.56 -10.66
CA ALA A 24 -2.32 24.52 -11.60
C ALA A 24 -3.38 25.43 -10.95
N GLY A 25 -3.39 25.56 -9.62
CA GLY A 25 -4.29 26.48 -8.89
C GLY A 25 -5.77 26.07 -8.83
N HIS A 26 -6.12 24.84 -9.23
CA HIS A 26 -7.46 24.27 -9.08
C HIS A 26 -7.51 23.26 -7.91
N PRO A 27 -8.69 22.94 -7.37
CA PRO A 27 -8.83 21.89 -6.35
C PRO A 27 -8.29 20.52 -6.81
N PRO A 28 -7.85 19.65 -5.89
CA PRO A 28 -7.42 18.29 -6.24
C PRO A 28 -8.50 17.54 -6.99
N LEU A 29 -8.13 16.88 -8.09
CA LEU A 29 -9.07 16.12 -8.90
C LEU A 29 -9.49 14.80 -8.25
N PHE A 30 -8.60 14.20 -7.46
CA PHE A 30 -8.81 12.90 -6.83
C PHE A 30 -8.73 12.98 -5.30
N THR A 31 -9.43 12.06 -4.66
CA THR A 31 -9.46 11.91 -3.22
C THR A 31 -9.65 10.44 -2.89
N VAL A 32 -8.97 9.96 -1.84
CA VAL A 32 -9.21 8.62 -1.30
C VAL A 32 -10.61 8.60 -0.68
N ASN A 33 -11.42 7.62 -1.05
CA ASN A 33 -12.73 7.44 -0.43
C ASN A 33 -12.57 7.06 1.04
N PRO A 34 -13.33 7.66 1.97
CA PRO A 34 -13.30 7.27 3.37
C PRO A 34 -13.96 5.90 3.58
N ASN A 35 -13.67 5.29 4.72
CA ASN A 35 -14.31 4.06 5.20
C ASN A 35 -14.02 2.79 4.39
N ILE A 36 -12.96 2.76 3.59
CA ILE A 36 -12.46 1.54 2.95
C ILE A 36 -11.63 0.77 3.98
N GLU A 37 -11.81 -0.54 4.07
CA GLU A 37 -11.06 -1.37 5.01
C GLU A 37 -9.55 -1.33 4.71
N ALA A 38 -8.75 -1.40 5.77
CA ALA A 38 -7.29 -1.37 5.64
C ALA A 38 -6.77 -2.51 4.75
N HIS A 39 -7.41 -3.69 4.82
CA HIS A 39 -7.08 -4.84 3.96
C HIS A 39 -7.27 -4.49 2.48
N ASP A 40 -8.46 -4.05 2.08
CA ASP A 40 -8.75 -3.65 0.68
C ASP A 40 -7.77 -2.56 0.20
N ALA A 41 -7.49 -1.57 1.04
CA ALA A 41 -6.53 -0.51 0.71
C ALA A 41 -5.12 -1.08 0.47
N LEU A 42 -4.65 -2.00 1.32
CA LEU A 42 -3.34 -2.64 1.19
C LEU A 42 -3.25 -3.54 -0.06
N VAL A 43 -4.32 -4.24 -0.44
CA VAL A 43 -4.38 -5.00 -1.71
C VAL A 43 -4.12 -4.07 -2.90
N HIS A 44 -4.73 -2.88 -2.91
CA HIS A 44 -4.47 -1.90 -3.96
C HIS A 44 -3.03 -1.35 -3.90
N VAL A 45 -2.45 -1.15 -2.72
CA VAL A 45 -1.04 -0.74 -2.59
C VAL A 45 -0.11 -1.78 -3.20
N ALA A 46 -0.31 -3.07 -2.90
CA ALA A 46 0.47 -4.15 -3.51
C ALA A 46 0.36 -4.14 -5.04
N LEU A 47 -0.87 -3.98 -5.58
CA LEU A 47 -1.09 -3.84 -7.02
C LEU A 47 -0.32 -2.66 -7.62
N TYR A 48 -0.34 -1.49 -6.98
CA TYR A 48 0.37 -0.31 -7.49
C TYR A 48 1.90 -0.49 -7.47
N LEU A 49 2.44 -1.11 -6.42
CA LEU A 49 3.86 -1.42 -6.32
C LEU A 49 4.28 -2.40 -7.41
N ARG A 50 3.49 -3.46 -7.66
CA ARG A 50 3.72 -4.42 -8.74
C ARG A 50 3.68 -3.74 -10.11
N CYS A 51 2.68 -2.90 -10.37
CA CYS A 51 2.61 -2.12 -11.61
C CYS A 51 3.84 -1.22 -11.80
N ALA A 52 4.30 -0.54 -10.74
CA ALA A 52 5.49 0.31 -10.81
C ALA A 52 6.76 -0.51 -11.08
N TYR A 53 6.88 -1.68 -10.46
CA TYR A 53 7.98 -2.61 -10.68
C TYR A 53 7.99 -3.12 -12.14
N ASP A 54 6.88 -3.67 -12.62
CA ASP A 54 6.77 -4.26 -13.95
C ASP A 54 7.03 -3.23 -15.07
N THR A 55 6.43 -2.05 -14.94
CA THR A 55 6.67 -0.97 -15.90
C THR A 55 8.10 -0.46 -15.84
N GLY A 56 8.71 -0.43 -14.65
CA GLY A 56 10.09 -0.03 -14.49
C GLY A 56 11.09 -1.07 -15.03
N ILE A 57 10.81 -2.36 -14.88
CA ILE A 57 11.59 -3.42 -15.53
C ILE A 57 11.63 -3.18 -17.03
N LYS A 58 10.49 -2.83 -17.63
CA LYS A 58 10.46 -2.51 -19.07
C LYS A 58 11.25 -1.23 -19.41
N ALA A 59 11.26 -0.24 -18.52
CA ALA A 59 12.02 0.99 -18.71
C ALA A 59 13.54 0.77 -18.76
N LEU A 60 14.07 -0.26 -18.09
CA LEU A 60 15.51 -0.59 -18.13
C LEU A 60 16.03 -0.89 -19.54
N ASP A 61 15.17 -1.37 -20.45
CA ASP A 61 15.51 -1.60 -21.86
C ASP A 61 15.90 -0.31 -22.60
N HIS A 62 15.53 0.85 -22.04
CA HIS A 62 15.71 2.16 -22.64
C HIS A 62 16.72 3.04 -21.89
N LEU A 63 17.34 2.55 -20.80
CA LEU A 63 18.29 3.30 -20.00
C LEU A 63 19.75 3.04 -20.39
N ARG A 64 20.55 4.11 -20.41
CA ARG A 64 22.02 4.05 -20.53
C ARG A 64 22.63 3.51 -19.22
N ASP A 65 23.78 2.85 -19.34
CA ASP A 65 24.43 2.15 -18.22
C ASP A 65 24.70 3.01 -16.99
N GLU A 66 25.09 4.27 -17.18
CA GLU A 66 25.35 5.26 -16.11
C GLU A 66 24.18 5.41 -15.12
N GLY A 67 22.93 5.25 -15.58
CA GLY A 67 21.73 5.40 -14.75
C GLY A 67 21.09 4.08 -14.30
N ARG A 68 21.50 2.93 -14.87
CA ARG A 68 20.84 1.64 -14.63
C ARG A 68 20.92 1.21 -13.17
N GLY A 69 22.07 1.38 -12.52
CA GLY A 69 22.24 0.99 -11.11
C GLY A 69 21.32 1.76 -10.16
N MET A 70 21.16 3.06 -10.37
CA MET A 70 20.25 3.91 -9.59
C MET A 70 18.79 3.51 -9.79
N TYR A 71 18.42 3.17 -11.04
CA TYR A 71 17.08 2.72 -11.36
C TYR A 71 16.78 1.33 -10.76
N TRP A 72 17.74 0.40 -10.83
CA TRP A 72 17.65 -0.90 -10.15
C TRP A 72 17.43 -0.75 -8.64
N SER A 73 18.12 0.18 -7.98
CA SER A 73 17.88 0.46 -6.56
C SER A 73 16.43 0.86 -6.27
N SER A 74 15.79 1.58 -7.20
CA SER A 74 14.38 1.95 -7.07
C SER A 74 13.47 0.73 -7.24
N LEU A 75 13.75 -0.13 -8.23
CA LEU A 75 13.01 -1.38 -8.44
C LEU A 75 13.08 -2.32 -7.23
N HIS A 76 14.28 -2.52 -6.65
CA HIS A 76 14.41 -3.30 -5.43
C HIS A 76 13.63 -2.67 -4.26
N SER A 77 13.59 -1.35 -4.16
CA SER A 77 12.80 -0.69 -3.12
C SER A 77 11.29 -0.94 -3.29
N LEU A 78 10.79 -1.00 -4.53
CA LEU A 78 9.40 -1.32 -4.84
C LEU A 78 9.08 -2.79 -4.49
N GLU A 79 9.94 -3.72 -4.89
CA GLU A 79 9.82 -5.15 -4.57
C GLU A 79 9.80 -5.39 -3.05
N MET A 80 10.72 -4.75 -2.31
CA MET A 80 10.76 -4.87 -0.85
C MET A 80 9.52 -4.27 -0.18
N ALA A 81 9.02 -3.14 -0.68
CA ALA A 81 7.79 -2.55 -0.18
C ALA A 81 6.58 -3.46 -0.43
N GLU A 82 6.50 -4.10 -1.61
CA GLU A 82 5.44 -5.04 -1.94
C GLU A 82 5.47 -6.23 -0.98
N GLY A 83 6.64 -6.84 -0.76
CA GLY A 83 6.80 -7.96 0.17
C GLY A 83 6.39 -7.61 1.61
N LEU A 84 6.66 -6.39 2.07
CA LEU A 84 6.19 -5.92 3.38
C LEU A 84 4.66 -5.78 3.45
N VAL A 85 4.02 -5.31 2.37
CA VAL A 85 2.56 -5.18 2.29
C VAL A 85 1.89 -6.56 2.27
N GLU A 86 2.41 -7.50 1.48
CA GLU A 86 1.91 -8.88 1.43
C GLU A 86 2.02 -9.55 2.81
N ALA A 87 3.14 -9.38 3.51
CA ALA A 87 3.29 -9.89 4.88
C ALA A 87 2.28 -9.28 5.88
N MET A 88 1.89 -8.02 5.68
CA MET A 88 0.83 -7.39 6.49
C MET A 88 -0.55 -7.97 6.16
N LEU A 89 -0.85 -8.20 4.89
CA LEU A 89 -2.09 -8.83 4.43
C LEU A 89 -2.23 -10.25 5.03
N ASP A 90 -1.18 -11.06 4.94
CA ASP A 90 -1.13 -12.39 5.57
C ASP A 90 -1.42 -12.33 7.08
N GLY A 91 -0.85 -11.34 7.75
CA GLY A 91 -1.08 -11.09 9.18
C GLY A 91 -2.53 -10.72 9.50
N LEU A 92 -3.20 -9.97 8.63
CA LEU A 92 -4.61 -9.60 8.78
C LEU A 92 -5.55 -10.77 8.53
N GLU A 93 -5.26 -11.60 7.54
CA GLU A 93 -6.04 -12.79 7.20
C GLU A 93 -5.90 -13.90 8.25
N SER A 94 -4.72 -13.97 8.89
CA SER A 94 -4.44 -14.90 9.98
C SER A 94 -4.98 -14.43 11.33
N ALA A 95 -5.41 -13.18 11.46
CA ALA A 95 -5.94 -12.64 12.71
C ALA A 95 -7.33 -13.22 13.01
N PRO A 96 -7.60 -13.66 14.26
CA PRO A 96 -8.92 -14.18 14.62
C PRO A 96 -9.98 -13.09 14.43
N ALA A 97 -11.03 -13.39 13.65
CA ALA A 97 -12.13 -12.48 13.36
C ALA A 97 -12.71 -11.89 14.66
N LEU A 98 -12.55 -10.57 14.82
CA LEU A 98 -13.19 -9.81 15.88
C LEU A 98 -14.70 -9.90 15.67
N LYS A 99 -15.39 -10.67 16.52
CA LYS A 99 -16.85 -10.74 16.53
C LYS A 99 -17.41 -9.33 16.75
N LYS A 100 -18.01 -8.77 15.70
CA LYS A 100 -18.77 -7.51 15.79
C LYS A 100 -19.92 -7.74 16.78
N PRO A 101 -20.08 -6.92 17.83
CA PRO A 101 -21.21 -7.07 18.73
C PRO A 101 -22.50 -6.84 17.93
N ALA A 102 -23.44 -7.78 18.04
CA ALA A 102 -24.76 -7.67 17.46
C ALA A 102 -25.45 -6.44 18.05
N GLY A 103 -25.76 -5.47 17.19
CA GLY A 103 -26.66 -4.34 17.47
C GLY A 103 -27.93 -4.51 16.67
#